data_AF-A0A7I9ZXE4-F1
#
_entry.id   AF-A0A7I9ZXE4-F1
#
_cell.length_a   1.000
_cell.length_b   1.000
_cell.length_c   1.000
_cell.angle_alpha   90.00
_cell.angle_beta   90.00
_cell.angle_gamma   90.00
#
_symmetry.space_group_name_H-M   'P 1'
#
loop_
_entity.id
_entity.type
_entity.pdbx_description
1 polymer ?
#
loop_
_entity_poly.entity_id
_entity_poly.type
_entity_poly.pdbx_seq_one_letter_code
_entity_poly.pdbx_strand_id
1 'polypeptide(L)'
;MPSRLPNLTQGQRVDAKDLTADGHTTSPPARYTEASLIKTLEDFGIGRPSTYSSIIKTIQDRGYVHKKGSALVPSWVAFAVIGLLEQHFARLVDYDFTAAMEDELDEIASGNERRSNWLNNFYFGGDHGVEGSIARAGGLKKLVGGNLEEIDARLVNSIKLFDDAEGRAVNVRVGRNGPYLERMIADPDNPGELKPQRANLKDELTPDELTLELAEKAFATPQEGRSLGVDPETGHEIVAKDGRYGPYVTEVLPEPPEDDDGSAGTPAKKGKKPTGPKPRTGSLLRTMDLETVTLEDALKLLSLPRVVGVDPATNEEITAQNGRYGPYLKRGTDSRSLATEEQMFTITLDEALKIYSEPKRRGRQGVAAPPLRELGNDSASGNPMVIKDGRFGPYVTDGETNASLRKGDDVLSITDERASELLADRRARGPVKKAAKKTPAKKAAKKAPAKKAAKKAAKKS
;
A
#
# COMPACT_ATOMS: atom_id res chain seq x y z
N MET A 1 29.52 -22.81 -2.11
CA MET A 1 30.70 -23.67 -2.27
C MET A 1 31.72 -22.90 -3.09
N PRO A 2 32.94 -22.59 -2.59
CA PRO A 2 33.97 -22.04 -3.44
C PRO A 2 34.28 -23.05 -4.56
N SER A 3 34.31 -22.58 -5.80
CA SER A 3 34.60 -23.41 -6.97
C SER A 3 36.00 -24.00 -6.84
N ARG A 4 36.09 -25.33 -6.71
CA ARG A 4 37.38 -26.05 -6.73
C ARG A 4 37.96 -25.92 -8.12
N LEU A 5 39.15 -25.31 -8.21
CA LEU A 5 39.91 -25.20 -9.45
C LEU A 5 41.09 -26.19 -9.40
N PRO A 6 41.45 -26.84 -10.51
CA PRO A 6 42.63 -27.69 -10.58
C PRO A 6 43.92 -26.87 -10.50
N ASN A 7 45.02 -27.52 -10.12
CA ASN A 7 46.35 -26.89 -10.19
C ASN A 7 46.74 -26.69 -11.66
N LEU A 8 47.01 -25.44 -12.05
CA LEU A 8 47.46 -25.07 -13.38
C LEU A 8 48.84 -24.40 -13.31
N THR A 9 49.65 -24.57 -14.37
CA THR A 9 50.92 -23.84 -14.54
C THR A 9 50.83 -22.84 -15.69
N GLN A 10 51.57 -21.73 -15.60
CA GLN A 10 51.62 -20.73 -16.66
C GLN A 10 52.12 -21.37 -17.97
N GLY A 11 51.34 -21.24 -19.04
CA GLY A 11 51.66 -21.84 -20.35
C GLY A 11 51.15 -23.27 -20.54
N GLN A 12 50.49 -23.88 -19.55
CA GLN A 12 49.82 -25.17 -19.70
C GLN A 12 48.71 -25.07 -20.76
N ARG A 13 48.73 -25.96 -21.76
CA ARG A 13 47.63 -26.08 -22.73
C ARG A 13 46.38 -26.64 -22.02
N VAL A 14 45.23 -26.07 -22.34
CA VAL A 14 43.92 -26.53 -21.86
C VAL A 14 42.99 -26.70 -23.06
N ASP A 15 42.19 -27.77 -23.02
CA ASP A 15 41.19 -28.05 -24.05
C ASP A 15 39.85 -27.43 -23.66
N ALA A 16 39.26 -26.64 -24.55
CA ALA A 16 37.91 -26.13 -24.36
C ALA A 16 36.92 -27.29 -24.53
N LYS A 17 36.32 -27.74 -23.41
CA LYS A 17 35.38 -28.87 -23.42
C LYS A 17 34.06 -28.50 -24.10
N ASP A 18 33.49 -27.36 -23.73
CA ASP A 18 32.23 -26.85 -24.24
C ASP A 18 32.34 -25.34 -24.47
N LEU A 19 31.65 -24.82 -25.49
CA LEU A 19 31.58 -23.39 -25.81
C LEU A 19 30.11 -22.98 -25.94
N THR A 20 29.62 -22.21 -24.97
CA THR A 20 28.27 -21.62 -24.99
C THR A 20 28.38 -20.11 -25.16
N ALA A 21 27.64 -19.56 -26.12
CA ALA A 21 27.49 -18.12 -26.29
C ALA A 21 26.29 -17.65 -25.45
N ASP A 22 26.58 -17.00 -24.32
CA ASP A 22 25.55 -16.50 -23.41
C ASP A 22 25.27 -15.01 -23.66
N GLY A 23 23.99 -14.69 -23.89
CA GLY A 23 23.52 -13.32 -24.00
C GLY A 23 23.20 -12.74 -22.62
N HIS A 24 23.61 -11.49 -22.38
CA HIS A 24 23.29 -10.76 -21.16
C HIS A 24 22.63 -9.43 -21.49
N THR A 25 21.71 -9.00 -20.63
CA THR A 25 21.12 -7.67 -20.64
C THR A 25 21.48 -6.94 -19.36
N THR A 26 21.65 -5.62 -19.44
CA THR A 26 21.91 -4.81 -18.26
C THR A 26 20.65 -4.72 -17.42
N SER A 27 20.76 -5.06 -16.14
CA SER A 27 19.66 -4.89 -15.18
C SER A 27 19.63 -3.46 -14.64
N PRO A 28 18.44 -2.91 -14.36
CA PRO A 28 18.33 -1.63 -13.67
C PRO A 28 18.85 -1.73 -12.23
N PRO A 29 19.20 -0.60 -11.59
CA PRO A 29 19.56 -0.58 -10.19
C PRO A 29 18.49 -1.24 -9.31
N ALA A 30 18.91 -2.07 -8.36
CA ALA A 30 17.99 -2.73 -7.46
C ALA A 30 17.28 -1.71 -6.56
N ARG A 31 15.98 -1.89 -6.37
CA ARG A 31 15.21 -1.11 -5.38
C ARG A 31 15.74 -1.35 -3.97
N TYR A 32 15.49 -0.39 -3.08
CA TYR A 32 15.78 -0.56 -1.67
C TYR A 32 14.94 -1.67 -1.03
N THR A 33 15.58 -2.44 -0.16
CA THR A 33 14.92 -3.28 0.85
C THR A 33 14.95 -2.52 2.17
N GLU A 34 14.27 -3.02 3.21
CA GLU A 34 14.41 -2.41 4.54
C GLU A 34 15.89 -2.40 4.99
N ALA A 35 16.62 -3.48 4.77
CA ALA A 35 18.02 -3.57 5.18
C ALA A 35 18.92 -2.58 4.41
N SER A 36 18.78 -2.49 3.08
CA SER A 36 19.59 -1.55 2.30
C SER A 36 19.19 -0.10 2.53
N LEU A 37 17.90 0.20 2.80
CA LEU A 37 17.47 1.54 3.17
C LEU A 37 18.03 1.96 4.54
N ILE A 38 18.01 1.08 5.54
CA ILE A 38 18.63 1.36 6.85
C ILE A 38 20.10 1.65 6.68
N LYS A 39 20.80 0.82 5.91
CA LYS A 39 22.22 1.04 5.64
C LYS A 39 22.46 2.39 4.96
N THR A 40 21.67 2.76 3.97
CA THR A 40 21.79 4.06 3.30
C THR A 40 21.48 5.24 4.24
N LEU A 41 20.47 5.12 5.09
CA LEU A 41 20.17 6.12 6.12
C LEU A 41 21.35 6.29 7.09
N GLU A 42 21.96 5.19 7.53
CA GLU A 42 23.16 5.19 8.36
C GLU A 42 24.36 5.83 7.65
N ASP A 43 24.61 5.46 6.39
CA ASP A 43 25.71 6.00 5.57
C ASP A 43 25.58 7.52 5.36
N PHE A 44 24.34 8.03 5.28
CA PHE A 44 24.06 9.48 5.19
C PHE A 44 23.93 10.18 6.55
N GLY A 45 24.07 9.48 7.68
CA GLY A 45 23.89 10.08 9.01
C GLY A 45 22.45 10.49 9.35
N ILE A 46 21.47 10.00 8.58
CA ILE A 46 20.05 10.34 8.73
C ILE A 46 19.35 9.30 9.60
N GLY A 47 18.84 9.74 10.74
CA GLY A 47 18.23 8.87 11.74
C GLY A 47 19.25 8.22 12.67
N ARG A 48 18.75 7.39 13.59
CA ARG A 48 19.51 6.76 14.67
C ARG A 48 19.00 5.33 14.88
N PRO A 49 19.73 4.43 15.58
CA PRO A 49 19.28 3.06 15.83
C PRO A 49 17.88 2.96 16.46
N SER A 50 17.46 3.99 17.19
CA SER A 50 16.12 4.10 17.80
C SER A 50 15.01 4.51 16.80
N THR A 51 15.35 5.08 15.65
CA THR A 51 14.39 5.66 14.70
C THR A 51 14.28 4.89 13.38
N TYR A 52 15.27 4.09 12.98
CA TYR A 52 15.23 3.36 11.70
C TYR A 52 13.94 2.55 11.47
N SER A 53 13.53 1.74 12.46
CA SER A 53 12.31 0.94 12.34
C SER A 53 11.04 1.80 12.30
N SER A 54 11.01 2.91 13.03
CA SER A 54 9.84 3.80 13.06
C SER A 54 9.72 4.63 11.79
N ILE A 55 10.83 5.05 11.18
CA ILE A 55 10.86 5.73 9.87
C ILE A 55 10.23 4.82 8.81
N ILE A 56 10.75 3.60 8.66
CA ILE A 56 10.28 2.61 7.68
C ILE A 56 8.80 2.28 7.89
N LYS A 57 8.37 2.13 9.14
CA LYS A 57 6.95 1.88 9.46
C LYS A 57 6.09 3.09 9.11
N THR A 58 6.55 4.31 9.39
CA THR A 58 5.77 5.53 9.17
C THR A 58 5.54 5.82 7.70
N ILE A 59 6.56 5.66 6.84
CA ILE A 59 6.41 5.88 5.40
C ILE A 59 5.48 4.84 4.74
N GLN A 60 5.43 3.62 5.30
CA GLN A 60 4.49 2.58 4.87
C GLN A 60 3.06 2.85 5.36
N ASP A 61 2.88 3.12 6.65
CA ASP A 61 1.56 3.37 7.24
C ASP A 61 0.86 4.59 6.62
N ARG A 62 1.63 5.60 6.21
CA ARG A 62 1.12 6.81 5.55
C ARG A 62 0.92 6.66 4.03
N GLY A 63 1.25 5.50 3.46
CA GLY A 63 1.02 5.19 2.04
C GLY A 63 2.01 5.83 1.07
N TYR A 64 3.16 6.33 1.54
CA TYR A 64 4.22 6.82 0.65
C TYR A 64 4.97 5.66 -0.02
N VAL A 65 5.14 4.55 0.70
CA VAL A 65 5.86 3.39 0.23
C VAL A 65 5.05 2.14 0.53
N HIS A 66 5.09 1.15 -0.36
CA HIS A 66 4.54 -0.17 -0.14
C HIS A 66 5.58 -1.25 -0.44
N LYS A 67 5.36 -2.47 0.06
CA LYS A 67 6.27 -3.60 -0.17
C LYS A 67 5.77 -4.45 -1.33
N LYS A 68 6.63 -4.70 -2.31
CA LYS A 68 6.44 -5.72 -3.36
C LYS A 68 7.51 -6.79 -3.15
N GLY A 69 7.13 -7.89 -2.49
CA GLY A 69 8.10 -8.85 -1.96
C GLY A 69 8.97 -8.22 -0.86
N SER A 70 10.28 -8.23 -1.04
CA SER A 70 11.25 -7.57 -0.13
C SER A 70 11.57 -6.12 -0.51
N ALA A 71 11.19 -5.68 -1.71
CA ALA A 71 11.48 -4.36 -2.23
C ALA A 71 10.48 -3.30 -1.73
N LEU A 72 10.98 -2.11 -1.46
CA LEU A 72 10.23 -0.91 -1.14
C LEU A 72 9.95 -0.15 -2.44
N VAL A 73 8.67 0.12 -2.71
CA VAL A 73 8.21 0.79 -3.92
C VAL A 73 7.48 2.08 -3.54
N PRO A 74 7.87 3.25 -4.09
CA PRO A 74 7.16 4.50 -3.86
C PRO A 74 5.79 4.50 -4.52
N SER A 75 4.81 5.13 -3.88
CA SER A 75 3.51 5.43 -4.48
C SER A 75 3.56 6.74 -5.27
N TRP A 76 2.58 6.96 -6.14
CA TRP A 76 2.44 8.23 -6.86
C TRP A 76 2.27 9.45 -5.92
N VAL A 77 1.69 9.24 -4.73
CA VAL A 77 1.60 10.29 -3.71
C VAL A 77 3.00 10.69 -3.22
N ALA A 78 3.93 9.73 -3.09
CA ALA A 78 5.30 10.03 -2.72
C ALA A 78 6.00 10.90 -3.77
N PHE A 79 5.82 10.63 -5.06
CA PHE A 79 6.35 11.49 -6.12
C PHE A 79 5.81 12.92 -6.05
N ALA A 80 4.50 13.09 -5.84
CA ALA A 80 3.91 14.42 -5.72
C ALA A 80 4.43 15.18 -4.50
N VAL A 81 4.57 14.51 -3.36
CA VAL A 81 5.09 15.14 -2.12
C VAL A 81 6.57 15.44 -2.23
N ILE A 82 7.39 14.52 -2.73
CA ILE A 82 8.83 14.75 -2.91
C ILE A 82 9.05 15.85 -3.95
N GLY A 83 8.37 15.83 -5.09
CA GLY A 83 8.47 16.89 -6.10
C GLY A 83 8.09 18.27 -5.55
N LEU A 84 7.02 18.36 -4.74
CA LEU A 84 6.66 19.60 -4.03
C LEU A 84 7.79 20.07 -3.11
N LEU A 85 8.36 19.16 -2.33
CA LEU A 85 9.41 19.50 -1.37
C LEU A 85 10.71 19.87 -2.08
N GLU A 86 11.10 19.17 -3.14
CA GLU A 86 12.30 19.48 -3.93
C GLU A 86 12.18 20.84 -4.63
N GLN A 87 11.01 21.19 -5.17
CA GLN A 87 10.84 22.44 -5.92
C GLN A 87 10.71 23.66 -5.01
N HIS A 88 9.98 23.56 -3.90
CA HIS A 88 9.64 24.73 -3.06
C HIS A 88 10.38 24.75 -1.72
N PHE A 89 10.89 23.60 -1.27
CA PHE A 89 11.44 23.41 0.06
C PHE A 89 12.71 22.55 0.06
N ALA A 90 13.53 22.61 -0.99
CA ALA A 90 14.66 21.70 -1.23
C ALA A 90 15.52 21.45 0.02
N ARG A 91 15.81 22.51 0.79
CA ARG A 91 16.60 22.44 2.03
C ARG A 91 16.02 21.51 3.10
N LEU A 92 14.70 21.32 3.15
CA LEU A 92 14.04 20.43 4.13
C LEU A 92 14.19 18.94 3.78
N VAL A 93 14.54 18.62 2.55
CA VAL A 93 14.71 17.24 2.07
C VAL A 93 16.13 16.94 1.61
N ASP A 94 17.03 17.89 1.81
CA ASP A 94 18.46 17.73 1.57
C ASP A 94 19.07 16.77 2.60
N TYR A 95 19.92 15.87 2.12
CA TYR A 95 20.49 14.80 2.95
C TYR A 95 21.48 15.37 3.98
N ASP A 96 22.36 16.27 3.55
CA ASP A 96 23.38 16.87 4.40
C ASP A 96 22.74 17.77 5.47
N PHE A 97 21.69 18.51 5.10
CA PHE A 97 20.91 19.29 6.06
C PHE A 97 20.30 18.41 7.16
N THR A 98 19.71 17.28 6.78
CA THR A 98 19.05 16.38 7.73
C THR A 98 20.06 15.72 8.67
N ALA A 99 21.22 15.33 8.15
CA ALA A 99 22.32 14.79 8.94
C ALA A 99 22.84 15.84 9.95
N ALA A 100 23.12 17.05 9.49
CA ALA A 100 23.58 18.14 10.35
C ALA A 100 22.59 18.48 11.47
N MET A 101 21.28 18.44 11.19
CA MET A 101 20.25 18.63 12.22
C MET A 101 20.31 17.55 13.31
N GLU A 102 20.51 16.29 12.93
CA GLU A 102 20.64 15.20 13.91
C GLU A 102 21.89 15.37 14.78
N ASP A 103 23.00 15.83 14.20
CA ASP A 103 24.23 16.12 14.94
C ASP A 103 24.04 17.31 15.91
N GLU A 104 23.35 18.37 15.49
CA GLU A 104 22.99 19.50 16.37
C GLU A 104 22.10 19.05 17.55
N LEU A 105 21.22 18.06 17.34
CA LEU A 105 20.43 17.48 18.43
C LEU A 105 21.30 16.65 19.39
N ASP A 106 22.31 15.95 18.90
CA ASP A 106 23.28 15.24 19.71
C ASP A 106 24.17 16.21 20.52
N GLU A 107 24.53 17.37 19.97
CA GLU A 107 25.22 18.45 20.69
C GLU A 107 24.36 19.07 21.81
N ILE A 108 23.03 19.13 21.63
CA ILE A 108 22.12 19.52 22.71
C ILE A 108 22.10 18.43 23.80
N ALA A 109 22.12 17.15 23.41
CA ALA A 109 22.11 16.03 24.35
C ALA A 109 23.42 15.92 25.16
N SER A 110 24.56 16.28 24.56
CA SER A 110 25.87 16.34 25.23
C SER A 110 26.06 17.59 26.09
N GLY A 111 25.21 18.61 25.92
CA GLY A 111 25.24 19.87 26.67
C GLY A 111 26.10 20.96 26.04
N ASN A 112 26.55 20.75 24.81
CA ASN A 112 27.37 21.69 24.04
C ASN A 112 26.54 22.74 23.28
N GLU A 113 25.24 22.50 23.07
CA GLU A 113 24.29 23.46 22.49
C GLU A 113 23.06 23.68 23.39
N ARG A 114 22.52 24.91 23.37
CA ARG A 114 21.31 25.27 24.11
C ARG A 114 20.08 25.08 23.24
N ARG A 115 19.18 24.19 23.67
CA ARG A 115 17.85 23.95 23.06
C ARG A 115 17.12 25.22 22.59
N SER A 116 17.10 26.25 23.43
CA SER A 116 16.38 27.50 23.15
C SER A 116 16.98 28.27 21.97
N ASN A 117 18.31 28.28 21.87
CA ASN A 117 19.04 28.97 20.82
C ASN A 117 18.79 28.28 19.49
N TRP A 118 18.97 26.96 19.47
CA TRP A 118 18.72 26.13 18.29
C TRP A 118 17.30 26.32 17.73
N LEU A 119 16.28 26.19 18.58
CA LEU A 119 14.87 26.37 18.17
C LEU A 119 14.59 27.78 17.63
N ASN A 120 15.19 28.81 18.24
CA ASN A 120 15.00 30.20 17.80
C ASN A 120 15.61 30.41 16.41
N ASN A 121 16.86 30.00 16.23
CA ASN A 121 17.57 30.11 14.96
C ASN A 121 16.87 29.30 13.86
N PHE A 122 16.49 28.05 14.12
CA PHE A 122 15.81 27.21 13.14
C PHE A 122 14.45 27.79 12.72
N TYR A 123 13.65 28.28 13.67
CA TYR A 123 12.27 28.70 13.39
C TYR A 123 12.16 30.15 12.87
N PHE A 124 12.89 31.09 13.47
CA PHE A 124 12.83 32.52 13.15
C PHE A 124 14.00 33.01 12.30
N GLY A 125 15.05 32.22 12.15
CA GLY A 125 16.27 32.58 11.45
C GLY A 125 17.33 33.14 12.40
N GLY A 126 18.59 33.05 11.99
CA GLY A 126 19.73 33.57 12.74
C GLY A 126 21.06 33.33 12.03
N ASP A 127 22.15 33.85 12.61
CA ASP A 127 23.50 33.75 12.02
C ASP A 127 24.23 32.43 12.36
N HIS A 128 23.64 31.62 13.23
CA HIS A 128 24.21 30.34 13.68
C HIS A 128 23.60 29.18 12.90
N GLY A 129 24.38 28.12 12.71
CA GLY A 129 24.02 26.93 11.92
C GLY A 129 24.87 26.80 10.66
N VAL A 130 24.82 25.60 10.06
CA VAL A 130 25.56 25.26 8.84
C VAL A 130 25.21 26.21 7.69
N GLU A 131 26.18 26.48 6.81
CA GLU A 131 25.97 27.30 5.62
C GLU A 131 24.85 26.70 4.74
N GLY A 132 23.94 27.54 4.24
CA GLY A 132 22.78 27.07 3.48
C GLY A 132 21.63 26.48 4.30
N SER A 133 21.78 26.36 5.62
CA SER A 133 20.71 25.87 6.51
C SER A 133 19.47 26.78 6.55
N ILE A 134 18.37 26.22 7.06
CA ILE A 134 17.11 26.94 7.24
C ILE A 134 17.26 28.13 8.18
N ALA A 135 18.10 28.02 9.22
CA ALA A 135 18.39 29.12 10.12
C ALA A 135 19.02 30.31 9.37
N ARG A 136 20.05 30.02 8.56
CA ARG A 136 20.75 31.03 7.73
C ARG A 136 19.88 31.57 6.58
N ALA A 137 18.87 30.81 6.15
CA ALA A 137 17.89 31.23 5.15
C ALA A 137 16.75 32.11 5.70
N GLY A 138 16.78 32.48 6.98
CA GLY A 138 15.77 33.33 7.61
C GLY A 138 14.63 32.58 8.31
N GLY A 139 14.83 31.29 8.60
CA GLY A 139 13.98 30.48 9.47
C GLY A 139 12.81 29.79 8.78
N LEU A 140 12.37 28.68 9.37
CA LEU A 140 11.28 27.84 8.86
C LEU A 140 9.97 28.63 8.66
N LYS A 141 9.66 29.55 9.59
CA LYS A 141 8.42 30.33 9.53
C LYS A 141 8.34 31.17 8.26
N LYS A 142 9.45 31.82 7.89
CA LYS A 142 9.54 32.64 6.68
C LYS A 142 9.50 31.77 5.42
N LEU A 143 10.23 30.64 5.46
CA LEU A 143 10.30 29.69 4.35
C LEU A 143 8.91 29.16 3.96
N VAL A 144 8.09 28.75 4.95
CA VAL A 144 6.75 28.20 4.69
C VAL A 144 5.72 29.30 4.44
N GLY A 145 5.78 30.41 5.18
CA GLY A 145 4.76 31.45 5.13
C GLY A 145 4.72 32.27 3.83
N GLY A 146 5.85 32.38 3.12
CA GLY A 146 5.93 33.19 1.88
C GLY A 146 5.50 32.47 0.61
N ASN A 147 5.63 31.15 0.56
CA ASN A 147 5.62 30.43 -0.72
C ASN A 147 4.30 29.71 -1.03
N LEU A 148 3.30 29.74 -0.14
CA LEU A 148 2.10 28.91 -0.30
C LEU A 148 1.17 29.35 -1.44
N GLU A 149 1.08 30.65 -1.74
CA GLU A 149 0.16 31.18 -2.75
C GLU A 149 0.65 30.94 -4.19
N GLU A 150 1.96 30.74 -4.37
CA GLU A 150 2.58 30.51 -5.68
C GLU A 150 2.58 29.03 -6.09
N ILE A 151 2.22 28.12 -5.18
CA ILE A 151 2.24 26.67 -5.44
C ILE A 151 0.95 26.26 -6.17
N ASP A 152 1.09 25.96 -7.46
CA ASP A 152 -0.01 25.38 -8.23
C ASP A 152 -0.21 23.91 -7.87
N ALA A 153 -1.27 23.64 -7.08
CA ALA A 153 -1.66 22.29 -6.69
C ALA A 153 -1.92 21.36 -7.89
N ARG A 154 -2.41 21.88 -9.02
CA ARG A 154 -2.64 21.07 -10.22
C ARG A 154 -1.32 20.55 -10.77
N LEU A 155 -0.29 21.40 -10.84
CA LEU A 155 1.03 21.02 -11.32
C LEU A 155 1.71 20.05 -10.34
N VAL A 156 1.67 20.32 -9.03
CA VAL A 156 2.22 19.43 -7.99
C VAL A 156 1.63 18.03 -8.07
N ASN A 157 0.32 17.92 -8.33
CA ASN A 157 -0.34 16.63 -8.46
C ASN A 157 -0.29 16.05 -9.88
N SER A 158 0.52 16.59 -10.79
CA SER A 158 0.70 16.09 -12.16
C SER A 158 2.16 15.73 -12.41
N ILE A 159 2.44 14.42 -12.41
CA ILE A 159 3.79 13.87 -12.57
C ILE A 159 3.99 13.49 -14.03
N LYS A 160 4.82 14.24 -14.76
CA LYS A 160 5.16 13.92 -16.15
C LYS A 160 5.98 12.62 -16.19
N LEU A 161 5.56 11.66 -17.00
CA LEU A 161 6.30 10.42 -17.23
C LEU A 161 7.17 10.50 -18.48
N PHE A 162 6.53 10.70 -19.62
CA PHE A 162 7.12 10.73 -20.96
C PHE A 162 6.16 11.44 -21.92
N ASP A 163 6.66 11.72 -23.11
CA ASP A 163 5.83 12.17 -24.23
C ASP A 163 5.44 10.95 -25.08
N ASP A 164 4.22 10.91 -25.61
CA ASP A 164 3.78 9.82 -26.49
C ASP A 164 4.32 9.97 -27.92
N ALA A 165 3.93 9.06 -28.82
CA ALA A 165 4.40 9.06 -30.21
C ALA A 165 4.00 10.34 -30.99
N GLU A 166 3.00 11.08 -30.53
CA GLU A 166 2.55 12.35 -31.11
C GLU A 166 3.16 13.56 -30.38
N GLY A 167 4.06 13.34 -29.43
CA GLY A 167 4.71 14.39 -28.63
C GLY A 167 3.83 14.97 -27.52
N ARG A 168 2.73 14.30 -27.15
CA ARG A 168 1.81 14.75 -26.10
C ARG A 168 2.32 14.28 -24.74
N ALA A 169 2.36 15.17 -23.76
CA ALA A 169 2.81 14.83 -22.41
C ALA A 169 1.81 13.88 -21.72
N VAL A 170 2.29 12.70 -21.33
CA VAL A 170 1.56 11.72 -20.53
C VAL A 170 1.92 11.94 -19.05
N ASN A 171 0.91 12.26 -18.25
CA ASN A 171 1.08 12.57 -16.84
C ASN A 171 0.33 11.57 -15.97
N VAL A 172 0.89 11.20 -14.82
CA VAL A 172 0.11 10.62 -13.72
C VAL A 172 -0.43 11.73 -12.85
N ARG A 173 -1.75 11.75 -12.66
CA ARG A 173 -2.41 12.70 -11.78
C ARG A 173 -2.85 12.03 -10.48
N VAL A 174 -2.46 12.62 -9.36
CA VAL A 174 -2.82 12.16 -8.02
C VAL A 174 -4.11 12.85 -7.59
N GLY A 175 -5.25 12.22 -7.87
CA GLY A 175 -6.57 12.74 -7.51
C GLY A 175 -7.07 12.26 -6.15
N ARG A 176 -8.18 12.85 -5.68
CA ARG A 176 -8.89 12.42 -4.46
C ARG A 176 -9.28 10.95 -4.48
N ASN A 177 -9.59 10.42 -5.66
CA ASN A 177 -10.05 9.05 -5.86
C ASN A 177 -8.90 8.08 -6.18
N GLY A 178 -7.65 8.54 -6.26
CA GLY A 178 -6.49 7.71 -6.62
C GLY A 178 -5.71 8.27 -7.82
N PRO A 179 -4.60 7.61 -8.16
CA PRO A 179 -3.78 7.95 -9.33
C PRO A 179 -4.46 7.52 -10.63
N TYR A 180 -4.33 8.35 -11.67
CA TYR A 180 -4.82 8.05 -13.03
C TYR A 180 -3.90 8.71 -14.06
N LEU A 181 -3.81 8.15 -15.26
CA LEU A 181 -3.15 8.77 -16.39
C LEU A 181 -4.01 9.88 -16.97
N GLU A 182 -3.38 10.98 -17.39
CA GLU A 182 -4.01 12.06 -18.14
C GLU A 182 -3.06 12.51 -19.27
N ARG A 183 -3.59 12.62 -20.49
CA ARG A 183 -2.96 13.33 -21.60
C ARG A 183 -3.95 14.28 -22.25
N MET A 184 -3.46 15.34 -22.88
CA MET A 184 -4.28 16.31 -23.60
C MET A 184 -4.34 15.90 -25.07
N ILE A 185 -5.53 15.61 -25.59
CA ILE A 185 -5.77 15.27 -27.01
C ILE A 185 -6.58 16.38 -27.68
N ALA A 186 -6.52 16.50 -29.00
CA ALA A 186 -7.41 17.41 -29.73
C ALA A 186 -8.87 16.98 -29.53
N ASP A 187 -9.75 17.94 -29.26
CA ASP A 187 -11.17 17.68 -29.12
C ASP A 187 -11.78 17.39 -30.51
N PRO A 188 -12.34 16.19 -30.76
CA PRO A 188 -13.00 15.90 -32.02
C PRO A 188 -14.26 16.76 -32.24
N ASP A 189 -14.89 17.24 -31.17
CA ASP A 189 -16.11 18.04 -31.24
C ASP A 189 -15.81 19.54 -31.43
N ASN A 190 -14.64 20.00 -30.97
CA ASN A 190 -14.21 21.40 -31.00
C ASN A 190 -12.79 21.56 -31.59
N PRO A 191 -12.67 21.81 -32.91
CA PRO A 191 -11.37 21.95 -33.56
C PRO A 191 -10.54 23.10 -32.95
N GLY A 192 -9.38 22.75 -32.39
CA GLY A 192 -8.44 23.70 -31.77
C GLY A 192 -8.42 23.70 -30.24
N GLU A 193 -9.39 23.06 -29.59
CA GLU A 193 -9.37 22.85 -28.14
C GLU A 193 -8.74 21.50 -27.79
N LEU A 194 -8.15 21.43 -26.59
CA LEU A 194 -7.57 20.19 -26.06
C LEU A 194 -8.47 19.62 -24.96
N LYS A 195 -8.86 18.35 -25.12
CA LYS A 195 -9.64 17.58 -24.16
C LYS A 195 -8.73 16.63 -23.38
N PRO A 196 -8.89 16.49 -22.05
CA PRO A 196 -8.12 15.52 -21.28
C PRO A 196 -8.67 14.10 -21.51
N GLN A 197 -7.86 13.25 -22.14
CA GLN A 197 -8.07 11.80 -22.13
C GLN A 197 -7.48 11.24 -20.83
N ARG A 198 -8.25 10.39 -20.12
CA ARG A 198 -7.78 9.78 -18.87
C ARG A 198 -7.88 8.26 -18.91
N ALA A 199 -7.07 7.61 -18.10
CA ALA A 199 -7.18 6.18 -17.83
C ALA A 199 -6.86 5.89 -16.36
N ASN A 200 -7.62 5.02 -15.71
CA ASN A 200 -7.35 4.66 -14.32
C ASN A 200 -6.09 3.80 -14.21
N LEU A 201 -5.31 4.00 -13.15
CA LEU A 201 -4.17 3.15 -12.85
C LEU A 201 -4.54 2.14 -11.76
N LYS A 202 -4.07 0.91 -11.93
CA LYS A 202 -4.20 -0.15 -10.92
C LYS A 202 -3.20 0.07 -9.80
N ASP A 203 -3.64 -0.14 -8.55
CA ASP A 203 -2.81 0.07 -7.35
C ASP A 203 -1.58 -0.88 -7.28
N GLU A 204 -1.57 -1.99 -8.04
CA GLU A 204 -0.47 -2.98 -8.04
C GLU A 204 0.66 -2.66 -9.02
N LEU A 205 0.43 -1.73 -9.96
CA LEU A 205 1.40 -1.36 -10.99
C LEU A 205 2.47 -0.45 -10.37
N THR A 206 3.74 -0.83 -10.52
CA THR A 206 4.83 0.01 -10.01
C THR A 206 5.16 1.14 -10.99
N PRO A 207 5.72 2.27 -10.52
CA PRO A 207 5.99 3.42 -11.37
C PRO A 207 6.87 3.15 -12.61
N ASP A 208 7.85 2.25 -12.50
CA ASP A 208 8.74 1.81 -13.58
C ASP A 208 8.12 0.77 -14.53
N GLU A 209 7.09 0.04 -14.09
CA GLU A 209 6.33 -0.87 -14.94
C GLU A 209 5.35 -0.11 -15.86
N LEU A 210 5.09 1.16 -15.56
CA LEU A 210 4.23 2.04 -16.36
C LEU A 210 4.99 2.57 -17.59
N THR A 211 5.10 1.71 -18.61
CA THR A 211 5.71 2.04 -19.91
C THR A 211 4.74 2.76 -20.84
N LEU A 212 5.26 3.33 -21.93
CA LEU A 212 4.43 3.94 -22.98
C LEU A 212 3.41 2.94 -23.56
N GLU A 213 3.83 1.71 -23.84
CA GLU A 213 2.96 0.65 -24.35
C GLU A 213 1.78 0.37 -23.40
N LEU A 214 2.05 0.29 -22.10
CA LEU A 214 1.02 0.06 -21.10
C LEU A 214 0.10 1.27 -20.94
N ALA A 215 0.65 2.50 -21.05
CA ALA A 215 -0.13 3.72 -21.02
C ALA A 215 -1.09 3.82 -22.22
N GLU A 216 -0.64 3.51 -23.43
CA GLU A 216 -1.51 3.48 -24.62
C GLU A 216 -2.60 2.41 -24.50
N LYS A 217 -2.25 1.21 -24.01
CA LYS A 217 -3.24 0.17 -23.71
C LYS A 217 -4.28 0.66 -22.70
N ALA A 218 -3.86 1.40 -21.68
CA ALA A 218 -4.77 1.96 -20.69
C ALA A 218 -5.67 3.05 -21.28
N PHE A 219 -5.15 3.93 -22.15
CA PHE A 219 -5.94 4.96 -22.83
C PHE A 219 -6.91 4.40 -23.86
N ALA A 220 -6.61 3.25 -24.46
CA ALA A 220 -7.52 2.55 -25.37
C ALA A 220 -8.78 2.00 -24.67
N THR A 221 -8.71 1.73 -23.36
CA THR A 221 -9.86 1.28 -22.58
C THR A 221 -10.88 2.42 -22.40
N PRO A 222 -12.11 2.31 -22.92
CA PRO A 222 -13.11 3.38 -22.81
C PRO A 222 -13.51 3.65 -21.36
N GLN A 223 -13.54 4.91 -20.93
CA GLN A 223 -14.01 5.29 -19.58
C GLN A 223 -15.51 5.05 -19.38
N GLU A 224 -16.28 5.19 -20.46
CA GLU A 224 -17.72 4.92 -20.49
C GLU A 224 -18.01 3.42 -20.31
N GLY A 225 -16.99 2.58 -20.46
CA GLY A 225 -17.10 1.14 -20.37
C GLY A 225 -17.71 0.50 -21.60
N ARG A 226 -17.82 -0.81 -21.58
CA ARG A 226 -18.53 -1.60 -22.59
C ARG A 226 -19.99 -1.74 -22.17
N SER A 227 -20.91 -1.27 -22.99
CA SER A 227 -22.34 -1.53 -22.78
C SER A 227 -22.63 -3.02 -22.90
N LEU A 228 -23.33 -3.57 -21.91
CA LEU A 228 -23.74 -4.98 -21.86
C LEU A 228 -25.20 -5.17 -22.29
N GLY A 229 -26.01 -4.10 -22.27
CA GLY A 229 -27.44 -4.12 -22.58
C GLY A 229 -28.27 -3.46 -21.48
N VAL A 230 -29.59 -3.70 -21.52
CA VAL A 230 -30.56 -3.09 -20.61
C VAL A 230 -31.09 -4.12 -19.62
N ASP A 231 -31.11 -3.79 -18.33
CA ASP A 231 -31.72 -4.62 -17.28
C ASP A 231 -33.25 -4.70 -17.49
N PRO A 232 -33.83 -5.90 -17.70
CA PRO A 232 -35.27 -6.05 -17.90
C PRO A 232 -36.13 -5.62 -16.70
N GLU A 233 -35.60 -5.66 -15.47
CA GLU A 233 -36.37 -5.30 -14.26
C GLU A 233 -36.44 -3.78 -14.05
N THR A 234 -35.34 -3.08 -14.30
CA THR A 234 -35.23 -1.63 -14.04
C THR A 234 -35.32 -0.77 -15.28
N GLY A 235 -35.10 -1.35 -16.48
CA GLY A 235 -34.98 -0.61 -17.73
C GLY A 235 -33.69 0.22 -17.85
N HIS A 236 -32.73 0.05 -16.93
CA HIS A 236 -31.47 0.79 -16.93
C HIS A 236 -30.40 0.10 -17.78
N GLU A 237 -29.59 0.89 -18.48
CA GLU A 237 -28.43 0.37 -19.20
C GLU A 237 -27.35 -0.10 -18.21
N ILE A 238 -26.78 -1.27 -18.46
CA ILE A 238 -25.69 -1.85 -17.68
C ILE A 238 -24.40 -1.75 -18.47
N VAL A 239 -23.36 -1.18 -17.84
CA VAL A 239 -22.04 -1.00 -18.45
C VAL A 239 -20.95 -1.66 -17.61
N ALA A 240 -19.96 -2.26 -18.27
CA ALA A 240 -18.75 -2.81 -17.65
C ALA A 240 -17.59 -1.83 -17.80
N LYS A 241 -16.99 -1.40 -16.69
CA LYS A 241 -15.94 -0.36 -16.63
C LYS A 241 -14.69 -0.88 -15.91
N ASP A 242 -13.53 -0.31 -16.22
CA ASP A 242 -12.32 -0.52 -15.42
C ASP A 242 -12.13 0.60 -14.40
N GLY A 243 -12.23 0.25 -13.12
CA GLY A 243 -12.15 1.16 -11.99
C GLY A 243 -10.83 1.03 -11.23
N ARG A 244 -10.61 1.93 -10.28
CA ARG A 244 -9.44 1.88 -9.39
C ARG A 244 -9.28 0.53 -8.68
N TYR A 245 -10.40 -0.04 -8.23
CA TYR A 245 -10.41 -1.31 -7.48
C TYR A 245 -10.51 -2.54 -8.40
N GLY A 246 -10.39 -2.34 -9.71
CA GLY A 246 -10.52 -3.36 -10.74
C GLY A 246 -11.80 -3.22 -11.59
N PRO A 247 -12.01 -4.17 -12.52
CA PRO A 247 -13.19 -4.20 -13.37
C PRO A 247 -14.49 -4.33 -12.57
N TYR A 248 -15.51 -3.58 -12.95
CA TYR A 248 -16.82 -3.60 -12.30
C TYR A 248 -17.94 -3.35 -13.31
N VAL A 249 -19.15 -3.79 -12.98
CA VAL A 249 -20.37 -3.45 -13.69
C VAL A 249 -21.16 -2.41 -12.89
N THR A 250 -21.84 -1.51 -13.58
CA THR A 250 -22.71 -0.51 -12.97
C THR A 250 -23.90 -0.20 -13.86
N GLU A 251 -25.03 0.14 -13.25
CA GLU A 251 -26.17 0.68 -13.99
C GLU A 251 -25.98 2.18 -14.28
N VAL A 252 -26.41 2.60 -15.46
CA VAL A 252 -26.49 4.00 -15.85
C VAL A 252 -27.89 4.49 -15.48
N LEU A 253 -27.94 5.35 -14.47
CA LEU A 253 -29.18 6.03 -14.11
C LEU A 253 -29.42 7.21 -15.05
N PRO A 254 -30.67 7.44 -15.50
CA PRO A 254 -30.99 8.63 -16.27
C PRO A 254 -30.66 9.88 -15.47
N GLU A 255 -30.10 10.90 -16.15
CA GLU A 255 -29.88 12.19 -15.51
C GLU A 255 -31.25 12.73 -15.03
N PRO A 256 -31.38 13.15 -13.76
CA PRO A 256 -32.60 13.78 -13.31
C PRO A 256 -32.87 14.98 -14.22
N PRO A 257 -34.14 15.21 -14.63
CA PRO A 257 -34.47 16.36 -15.46
C PRO A 257 -33.89 17.61 -14.79
N GLU A 258 -33.16 18.41 -15.56
CA GLU A 258 -32.78 19.74 -15.11
C GLU A 258 -34.08 20.43 -14.70
N ASP A 259 -34.16 20.89 -13.45
CA ASP A 259 -35.21 21.80 -13.04
C ASP A 259 -35.06 23.03 -13.98
N ASP A 260 -35.92 23.10 -14.99
CA ASP A 260 -36.10 24.27 -15.84
C ASP A 260 -36.63 25.40 -14.96
N ASP A 261 -35.71 26.10 -14.33
CA ASP A 261 -35.97 27.37 -13.67
C ASP A 261 -35.09 28.43 -14.34
N GLY A 262 -35.35 28.65 -15.63
CA GLY A 262 -35.56 29.97 -16.24
C GLY A 262 -34.59 31.12 -15.98
N SER A 263 -33.37 30.90 -15.48
CA SER A 263 -32.40 31.94 -15.21
C SER A 263 -31.12 31.74 -16.02
N ALA A 264 -31.07 32.47 -17.14
CA ALA A 264 -29.89 32.58 -17.97
C ALA A 264 -28.68 33.09 -17.16
N GLY A 265 -27.56 32.39 -17.28
CA GLY A 265 -26.23 32.96 -17.05
C GLY A 265 -25.58 32.67 -15.69
N THR A 266 -25.30 31.40 -15.36
CA THR A 266 -24.10 31.08 -14.55
C THR A 266 -23.70 29.61 -14.77
N PRO A 267 -22.42 29.30 -15.08
CA PRO A 267 -22.00 27.90 -15.24
C PRO A 267 -22.10 27.15 -13.91
N ALA A 268 -22.80 26.02 -13.94
CA ALA A 268 -23.09 25.19 -12.78
C ALA A 268 -21.82 24.73 -12.05
N LYS A 269 -21.73 25.03 -10.75
CA LYS A 269 -20.70 24.48 -9.85
C LYS A 269 -20.86 22.95 -9.75
N LYS A 270 -19.93 22.20 -10.35
CA LYS A 270 -19.66 20.78 -10.07
C LYS A 270 -19.45 20.57 -8.57
N GLY A 271 -20.48 20.14 -7.84
CA GLY A 271 -20.35 19.90 -6.40
C GLY A 271 -21.62 19.51 -5.64
N LYS A 272 -22.82 19.59 -6.24
CA LYS A 272 -24.03 19.05 -5.61
C LYS A 272 -23.95 17.52 -5.65
N LYS A 273 -23.85 16.86 -4.49
CA LYS A 273 -24.01 15.40 -4.40
C LYS A 273 -25.36 15.06 -5.05
N PRO A 274 -25.44 14.08 -5.98
CA PRO A 274 -26.71 13.70 -6.56
C PRO A 274 -27.64 13.26 -5.43
N THR A 275 -28.78 13.93 -5.32
CA THR A 275 -29.88 13.62 -4.38
C THR A 275 -30.74 12.45 -4.86
N GLY A 276 -30.34 11.79 -5.96
CA GLY A 276 -30.96 10.58 -6.49
C GLY A 276 -30.42 9.28 -5.91
N PRO A 277 -31.05 8.14 -6.23
CA PRO A 277 -30.54 6.81 -5.90
C PRO A 277 -29.12 6.65 -6.43
N LYS A 278 -28.24 5.99 -5.66
CA LYS A 278 -26.89 5.68 -6.16
C LYS A 278 -26.99 4.52 -7.16
N PRO A 279 -26.24 4.56 -8.26
CA PRO A 279 -26.22 3.44 -9.20
C PRO A 279 -25.72 2.20 -8.47
N ARG A 280 -26.39 1.08 -8.70
CA ARG A 280 -25.91 -0.24 -8.28
C ARG A 280 -24.58 -0.53 -8.99
N THR A 281 -23.66 -1.13 -8.24
CA THR A 281 -22.31 -1.50 -8.72
C THR A 281 -21.95 -2.90 -8.24
N GLY A 282 -21.38 -3.73 -9.11
CA GLY A 282 -20.85 -5.05 -8.78
C GLY A 282 -19.43 -5.21 -9.30
N SER A 283 -18.46 -5.60 -8.46
CA SER A 283 -17.11 -5.91 -8.93
C SER A 283 -17.09 -7.22 -9.69
N LEU A 284 -16.36 -7.29 -10.80
CA LEU A 284 -16.15 -8.55 -11.52
C LEU A 284 -15.41 -9.55 -10.62
N LEU A 285 -15.69 -10.84 -10.86
CA LEU A 285 -15.02 -11.93 -10.18
C LEU A 285 -13.61 -12.13 -10.75
N ARG A 286 -12.75 -12.87 -10.04
CA ARG A 286 -11.37 -13.09 -10.50
C ARG A 286 -11.31 -13.90 -11.79
N THR A 287 -12.33 -14.72 -12.03
CA THR A 287 -12.49 -15.57 -13.22
C THR A 287 -13.09 -14.83 -14.41
N MET A 288 -13.65 -13.64 -14.21
CA MET A 288 -14.33 -12.87 -15.26
C MET A 288 -13.38 -11.87 -15.93
N ASP A 289 -13.55 -11.68 -17.23
CA ASP A 289 -12.83 -10.68 -18.01
C ASP A 289 -13.77 -9.56 -18.48
N LEU A 290 -13.24 -8.34 -18.57
CA LEU A 290 -14.00 -7.15 -18.95
C LEU A 290 -14.55 -7.25 -20.38
N GLU A 291 -13.83 -7.93 -21.28
CA GLU A 291 -14.22 -8.10 -22.68
C GLU A 291 -15.27 -9.19 -22.88
N THR A 292 -15.29 -10.21 -22.00
CA THR A 292 -16.15 -11.40 -22.16
C THR A 292 -17.38 -11.41 -21.27
N VAL A 293 -17.44 -10.56 -20.23
CA VAL A 293 -18.59 -10.52 -19.30
C VAL A 293 -19.92 -10.28 -20.03
N THR A 294 -20.97 -10.99 -19.64
CA THR A 294 -22.29 -10.88 -20.27
C THR A 294 -23.26 -10.05 -19.42
N LEU A 295 -24.39 -9.63 -20.01
CA LEU A 295 -25.47 -8.98 -19.25
C LEU A 295 -25.98 -9.87 -18.11
N GLU A 296 -26.12 -11.17 -18.35
CA GLU A 296 -26.59 -12.13 -17.34
C GLU A 296 -25.64 -12.20 -16.14
N ASP A 297 -24.34 -12.21 -16.39
CA ASP A 297 -23.33 -12.19 -15.33
C ASP A 297 -23.35 -10.86 -14.58
N ALA A 298 -23.52 -9.75 -15.29
CA ALA A 298 -23.61 -8.43 -14.69
C ALA A 298 -24.82 -8.30 -13.75
N LEU A 299 -25.99 -8.81 -14.15
CA LEU A 299 -27.20 -8.82 -13.31
C LEU A 299 -27.00 -9.67 -12.05
N LYS A 300 -26.31 -10.82 -12.15
CA LYS A 300 -25.93 -11.61 -10.97
C LYS A 300 -25.03 -10.81 -10.03
N LEU A 301 -24.04 -10.09 -10.55
CA LEU A 301 -23.15 -9.27 -9.72
C LEU A 301 -23.88 -8.08 -9.08
N LEU A 302 -24.82 -7.45 -9.78
CA LEU A 302 -25.64 -6.34 -9.27
C LEU A 302 -26.64 -6.77 -8.19
N SER A 303 -26.95 -8.08 -8.11
CA SER A 303 -27.76 -8.66 -7.03
C SER A 303 -27.00 -8.83 -5.70
N LEU A 304 -25.68 -8.64 -5.70
CA LEU A 304 -24.86 -8.69 -4.48
C LEU A 304 -24.89 -7.33 -3.77
N PRO A 305 -24.97 -7.29 -2.41
CA PRO A 305 -24.94 -8.41 -1.48
C PRO A 305 -26.26 -9.21 -1.45
N ARG A 306 -26.18 -10.53 -1.58
CA ARG A 306 -27.35 -11.43 -1.49
C ARG A 306 -27.63 -11.77 -0.03
N VAL A 307 -28.85 -11.57 0.43
CA VAL A 307 -29.30 -12.07 1.74
C VAL A 307 -29.55 -13.58 1.64
N VAL A 308 -28.78 -14.36 2.40
CA VAL A 308 -28.92 -15.83 2.48
C VAL A 308 -30.06 -16.23 3.43
N GLY A 309 -30.24 -15.45 4.50
CA GLY A 309 -31.31 -15.63 5.49
C GLY A 309 -30.97 -14.93 6.81
N VAL A 310 -31.86 -15.07 7.79
CA VAL A 310 -31.66 -14.57 9.15
C VAL A 310 -31.23 -15.72 10.03
N ASP A 311 -30.16 -15.54 10.81
CA ASP A 311 -29.71 -16.55 11.76
C ASP A 311 -30.71 -16.68 12.93
N PRO A 312 -31.32 -17.86 13.16
CA PRO A 312 -32.29 -18.05 14.25
C PRO A 312 -31.70 -17.82 15.66
N ALA A 313 -30.39 -17.97 15.84
CA ALA A 313 -29.74 -17.85 17.14
C ALA A 313 -29.42 -16.40 17.53
N THR A 314 -29.12 -15.55 16.55
CA THR A 314 -28.65 -14.17 16.77
C THR A 314 -29.60 -13.11 16.21
N ASN A 315 -30.59 -13.52 15.40
CA ASN A 315 -31.49 -12.66 14.64
C ASN A 315 -30.75 -11.65 13.72
N GLU A 316 -29.50 -11.96 13.35
CA GLU A 316 -28.69 -11.16 12.43
C GLU A 316 -28.85 -11.69 10.99
N GLU A 317 -28.93 -10.78 10.02
CA GLU A 317 -28.93 -11.12 8.60
C GLU A 317 -27.56 -11.64 8.16
N ILE A 318 -27.58 -12.75 7.42
CA ILE A 318 -26.41 -13.32 6.76
C ILE A 318 -26.42 -12.89 5.29
N THR A 319 -25.40 -12.15 4.87
CA THR A 319 -25.23 -11.73 3.47
C THR A 319 -24.01 -12.39 2.83
N ALA A 320 -24.15 -12.86 1.60
CA ALA A 320 -23.06 -13.33 0.75
C ALA A 320 -22.63 -12.23 -0.22
N GLN A 321 -21.32 -11.98 -0.31
CA GLN A 321 -20.75 -10.94 -1.17
C GLN A 321 -19.29 -11.22 -1.53
N ASN A 322 -18.81 -10.55 -2.58
CA ASN A 322 -17.40 -10.61 -2.99
C ASN A 322 -16.62 -9.41 -2.42
N GLY A 323 -15.35 -9.62 -2.10
CA GLY A 323 -14.45 -8.56 -1.65
C GLY A 323 -13.04 -8.71 -2.22
N ARG A 324 -12.12 -7.83 -1.79
CA ARG A 324 -10.71 -7.84 -2.25
C ARG A 324 -10.01 -9.20 -2.11
N TYR A 325 -10.39 -9.99 -1.12
CA TYR A 325 -9.78 -11.29 -0.81
C TYR A 325 -10.61 -12.48 -1.30
N GLY A 326 -11.63 -12.24 -2.11
CA GLY A 326 -12.55 -13.26 -2.62
C GLY A 326 -13.90 -13.32 -1.89
N PRO A 327 -14.67 -14.38 -2.13
CA PRO A 327 -16.05 -14.53 -1.68
C PRO A 327 -16.15 -14.75 -0.17
N TYR A 328 -17.13 -14.13 0.49
CA TYR A 328 -17.34 -14.29 1.93
C TYR A 328 -18.79 -14.09 2.37
N LEU A 329 -19.13 -14.67 3.51
CA LEU A 329 -20.34 -14.43 4.28
C LEU A 329 -20.10 -13.38 5.35
N LYS A 330 -21.11 -12.56 5.63
CA LYS A 330 -21.12 -11.59 6.71
C LYS A 330 -22.40 -11.75 7.53
N ARG A 331 -22.25 -11.85 8.85
CA ARG A 331 -23.32 -11.90 9.86
C ARG A 331 -22.97 -10.85 10.91
N GLY A 332 -23.65 -9.70 10.87
CA GLY A 332 -23.31 -8.54 11.69
C GLY A 332 -21.84 -8.11 11.54
N THR A 333 -21.02 -8.41 12.55
CA THR A 333 -19.57 -8.14 12.56
C THR A 333 -18.69 -9.37 12.29
N ASP A 334 -19.27 -10.57 12.22
CA ASP A 334 -18.54 -11.79 11.90
C ASP A 334 -18.52 -12.06 10.39
N SER A 335 -17.34 -12.35 9.85
CA SER A 335 -17.13 -12.63 8.42
C SER A 335 -16.37 -13.92 8.24
N ARG A 336 -16.85 -14.77 7.31
CA ARG A 336 -16.30 -16.09 7.00
C ARG A 336 -16.05 -16.22 5.50
N SER A 337 -14.86 -16.63 5.11
CA SER A 337 -14.53 -16.85 3.69
C SER A 337 -15.27 -18.05 3.13
N LEU A 338 -15.69 -17.94 1.88
CA LEU A 338 -16.19 -19.06 1.07
C LEU A 338 -15.05 -19.65 0.24
N ALA A 339 -15.20 -20.90 -0.19
CA ALA A 339 -14.16 -21.60 -0.94
C ALA A 339 -14.16 -21.24 -2.42
N THR A 340 -15.34 -21.04 -3.02
CA THR A 340 -15.52 -20.76 -4.44
C THR A 340 -16.44 -19.56 -4.65
N GLU A 341 -16.30 -18.92 -5.81
CA GLU A 341 -17.10 -17.74 -6.15
C GLU A 341 -18.58 -18.10 -6.34
N GLU A 342 -18.86 -19.28 -6.89
CA GLU A 342 -20.22 -19.81 -7.09
C GLU A 342 -21.02 -19.94 -5.79
N GLN A 343 -20.35 -20.27 -4.67
CA GLN A 343 -21.00 -20.40 -3.37
C GLN A 343 -21.70 -19.11 -2.94
N MET A 344 -21.27 -17.92 -3.40
CA MET A 344 -21.97 -16.68 -3.08
C MET A 344 -23.41 -16.65 -3.61
N PHE A 345 -23.67 -17.37 -4.70
CA PHE A 345 -24.96 -17.41 -5.36
C PHE A 345 -25.78 -18.65 -4.99
N THR A 346 -25.15 -19.72 -4.51
CA THR A 346 -25.84 -21.00 -4.27
C THR A 346 -25.95 -21.38 -2.80
N ILE A 347 -25.14 -20.79 -1.91
CA ILE A 347 -25.11 -21.18 -0.50
C ILE A 347 -26.46 -21.01 0.18
N THR A 348 -26.83 -22.03 0.94
CA THR A 348 -28.07 -22.07 1.71
C THR A 348 -27.87 -21.57 3.15
N LEU A 349 -28.97 -21.26 3.83
CA LEU A 349 -28.93 -20.85 5.24
C LEU A 349 -28.30 -21.92 6.12
N ASP A 350 -28.63 -23.19 5.90
CA ASP A 350 -28.10 -24.32 6.68
C ASP A 350 -26.59 -24.49 6.51
N GLU A 351 -26.09 -24.34 5.28
CA GLU A 351 -24.65 -24.38 4.99
C GLU A 351 -23.92 -23.17 5.59
N ALA A 352 -24.52 -21.98 5.50
CA ALA A 352 -23.97 -20.78 6.13
C ALA A 352 -23.88 -20.95 7.66
N LEU A 353 -24.93 -21.46 8.31
CA LEU A 353 -24.95 -21.74 9.75
C LEU A 353 -23.89 -22.79 10.13
N LYS A 354 -23.67 -23.81 9.29
CA LYS A 354 -22.59 -24.77 9.47
C LYS A 354 -21.22 -24.09 9.46
N ILE A 355 -20.95 -23.21 8.49
CA ILE A 355 -19.68 -22.44 8.43
C ILE A 355 -19.52 -21.53 9.67
N TYR A 356 -20.61 -20.95 10.18
CA TYR A 356 -20.58 -20.13 11.40
C TYR A 356 -20.39 -20.95 12.69
N SER A 357 -20.85 -22.21 12.71
CA SER A 357 -20.62 -23.15 13.82
C SER A 357 -19.16 -23.59 13.93
N GLU A 358 -18.42 -23.58 12.82
CA GLU A 358 -16.99 -23.85 12.84
C GLU A 358 -16.24 -22.71 13.56
N PRO A 359 -15.20 -23.04 14.36
CA PRO A 359 -14.40 -22.03 15.02
C PRO A 359 -13.78 -21.07 13.99
N LYS A 360 -13.78 -19.77 14.32
CA LYS A 360 -13.26 -18.73 13.42
C LYS A 360 -11.81 -18.99 13.09
N ARG A 361 -11.58 -19.54 11.89
CA ARG A 361 -10.27 -19.61 11.27
C ARG A 361 -9.85 -18.18 10.95
N ARG A 362 -9.12 -17.56 11.89
CA ARG A 362 -8.48 -16.25 11.65
C ARG A 362 -7.64 -16.39 10.38
N GLY A 363 -7.78 -15.43 9.46
CA GLY A 363 -7.28 -15.49 8.10
C GLY A 363 -5.92 -16.16 7.94
N ARG A 364 -5.80 -17.00 6.92
CA ARG A 364 -4.59 -17.72 6.51
C ARG A 364 -3.89 -18.47 7.66
N GLN A 365 -4.63 -19.27 8.42
CA GLN A 365 -4.13 -20.64 8.62
C GLN A 365 -4.44 -21.38 7.34
N GLY A 366 -3.47 -21.35 6.41
CA GLY A 366 -3.48 -22.35 5.36
C GLY A 366 -3.61 -23.72 6.01
N VAL A 367 -4.29 -24.63 5.33
CA VAL A 367 -3.92 -26.05 5.41
C VAL A 367 -2.41 -26.08 5.54
N ALA A 368 -1.89 -26.61 6.65
CA ALA A 368 -0.45 -26.60 6.91
C ALA A 368 0.23 -27.08 5.62
N ALA A 369 1.00 -26.20 4.97
CA ALA A 369 1.65 -26.56 3.73
C ALA A 369 2.42 -27.85 4.00
N PRO A 370 2.31 -28.88 3.12
CA PRO A 370 3.07 -30.10 3.29
C PRO A 370 4.54 -29.74 3.50
N PRO A 371 5.26 -30.48 4.37
CA PRO A 371 6.65 -30.17 4.68
C PRO A 371 7.46 -30.11 3.39
N LEU A 372 8.35 -29.11 3.29
CA LEU A 372 9.28 -28.96 2.17
C LEU A 372 10.19 -30.18 2.03
N ARG A 373 10.52 -30.82 3.15
CA ARG A 373 11.27 -32.07 3.20
C ARG A 373 11.09 -32.76 4.54
N GLU A 374 10.95 -34.07 4.53
CA GLU A 374 11.05 -34.90 5.75
C GLU A 374 12.51 -35.30 5.97
N LEU A 375 12.94 -35.34 7.23
CA LEU A 375 14.28 -35.71 7.67
C LEU A 375 14.19 -36.91 8.63
N GLY A 376 15.34 -37.45 9.02
CA GLY A 376 15.42 -38.43 10.11
C GLY A 376 14.94 -37.88 11.47
N ASN A 377 15.06 -38.72 12.50
CA ASN A 377 14.68 -38.34 13.86
C ASN A 377 15.77 -37.48 14.51
N ASP A 378 15.36 -36.49 15.30
CA ASP A 378 16.29 -35.63 16.06
C ASP A 378 17.07 -36.47 17.08
N SER A 379 18.38 -36.27 17.15
CA SER A 379 19.25 -37.02 18.08
C SER A 379 18.98 -36.69 19.54
N ALA A 380 18.38 -35.54 19.84
CA ALA A 380 18.07 -35.10 21.21
C ALA A 380 16.62 -35.40 21.64
N SER A 381 15.61 -35.15 20.81
CA SER A 381 14.20 -35.40 21.16
C SER A 381 13.67 -36.76 20.69
N GLY A 382 14.33 -37.43 19.74
CA GLY A 382 13.85 -38.67 19.14
C GLY A 382 12.65 -38.50 18.20
N ASN A 383 12.16 -37.27 18.02
CA ASN A 383 10.99 -36.96 17.18
C ASN A 383 11.38 -36.82 15.70
N PRO A 384 10.47 -37.15 14.75
CA PRO A 384 10.73 -36.95 13.33
C PRO A 384 10.90 -35.47 13.00
N MET A 385 11.97 -35.12 12.30
CA MET A 385 12.24 -33.75 11.89
C MET A 385 11.67 -33.49 10.49
N VAL A 386 11.11 -32.30 10.30
CA VAL A 386 10.63 -31.83 8.99
C VAL A 386 11.04 -30.39 8.74
N ILE A 387 11.32 -30.05 7.49
CA ILE A 387 11.56 -28.68 7.05
C ILE A 387 10.22 -28.11 6.56
N LYS A 388 9.85 -26.93 7.05
CA LYS A 388 8.64 -26.21 6.64
C LYS A 388 8.99 -24.80 6.19
N ASP A 389 8.14 -24.22 5.35
CA ASP A 389 8.25 -22.81 4.98
C ASP A 389 7.49 -21.94 5.97
N GLY A 390 8.13 -20.87 6.44
CA GLY A 390 7.62 -19.98 7.47
C GLY A 390 7.67 -18.51 7.07
N ARG A 391 7.00 -17.66 7.86
CA ARG A 391 6.99 -16.19 7.66
C ARG A 391 8.39 -15.55 7.56
N PHE A 392 9.40 -16.21 8.14
CA PHE A 392 10.78 -15.72 8.21
C PHE A 392 11.75 -16.59 7.39
N GLY A 393 11.23 -17.36 6.44
CA GLY A 393 11.97 -18.32 5.62
C GLY A 393 11.86 -19.77 6.14
N PRO A 394 12.54 -20.71 5.47
CA PRO A 394 12.52 -22.12 5.82
C PRO A 394 13.04 -22.38 7.24
N TYR A 395 12.43 -23.35 7.93
CA TYR A 395 12.83 -23.75 9.27
C TYR A 395 12.67 -25.26 9.47
N VAL A 396 13.53 -25.85 10.31
CA VAL A 396 13.42 -27.23 10.80
C VAL A 396 12.52 -27.23 12.03
N THR A 397 11.67 -28.25 12.13
CA THR A 397 10.84 -28.52 13.31
C THR A 397 10.78 -30.00 13.63
N ASP A 398 10.82 -30.34 14.91
CA ASP A 398 10.55 -31.70 15.44
C ASP A 398 9.13 -31.80 16.05
N GLY A 399 8.26 -30.83 15.76
CA GLY A 399 6.91 -30.72 16.31
C GLY A 399 6.83 -29.85 17.58
N GLU A 400 7.89 -29.76 18.36
CA GLU A 400 7.93 -28.97 19.60
C GLU A 400 8.81 -27.71 19.47
N THR A 401 9.98 -27.86 18.87
CA THR A 401 10.99 -26.82 18.69
C THR A 401 11.09 -26.42 17.24
N ASN A 402 11.15 -25.10 16.97
CA ASN A 402 11.28 -24.55 15.62
C ASN A 402 12.58 -23.75 15.49
N ALA A 403 13.46 -24.17 14.59
CA ALA A 403 14.75 -23.54 14.32
C ALA A 403 14.85 -23.10 12.84
N SER A 404 15.02 -21.80 12.61
CA SER A 404 15.20 -21.25 11.26
C SER A 404 16.52 -21.72 10.64
N LEU A 405 16.51 -22.02 9.33
CA LEU A 405 17.74 -22.28 8.57
C LEU A 405 18.63 -21.02 8.55
N ARG A 406 19.95 -21.18 8.67
CA ARG A 406 20.91 -20.06 8.65
C ARG A 406 21.33 -19.74 7.21
N LYS A 407 21.98 -18.58 7.02
CA LYS A 407 22.52 -18.14 5.73
C LYS A 407 23.65 -19.11 5.31
N GLY A 408 23.30 -20.10 4.49
CA GLY A 408 24.20 -21.18 4.05
C GLY A 408 23.60 -22.58 4.17
N ASP A 409 22.52 -22.76 4.93
CA ASP A 409 21.77 -24.01 4.98
C ASP A 409 20.73 -24.00 3.84
N ASP A 410 20.80 -24.98 2.93
CA ASP A 410 19.84 -25.15 1.83
C ASP A 410 18.85 -26.29 2.14
N VAL A 411 17.59 -26.11 1.76
CA VAL A 411 16.49 -27.05 2.05
C VAL A 411 16.74 -28.44 1.44
N LEU A 412 17.38 -28.51 0.28
CA LEU A 412 17.63 -29.75 -0.46
C LEU A 412 18.95 -30.43 -0.05
N SER A 413 19.89 -29.73 0.60
CA SER A 413 21.22 -30.28 0.91
C SER A 413 21.58 -30.34 2.39
N ILE A 414 20.75 -29.81 3.29
CA ILE A 414 20.98 -29.92 4.74
C ILE A 414 21.03 -31.40 5.17
N THR A 415 21.87 -31.76 6.15
CA THR A 415 21.94 -33.13 6.70
C THR A 415 21.08 -33.25 7.96
N ASP A 416 20.69 -34.47 8.34
CA ASP A 416 19.93 -34.73 9.56
C ASP A 416 20.69 -34.30 10.83
N GLU A 417 22.01 -34.46 10.82
CA GLU A 417 22.90 -34.02 11.90
C GLU A 417 22.87 -32.49 12.05
N ARG A 418 22.91 -31.76 10.92
CA ARG A 418 22.86 -30.31 10.90
C ARG A 418 21.49 -29.78 11.33
N ALA A 419 20.41 -30.47 10.96
CA ALA A 419 19.06 -30.13 11.38
C ALA A 419 18.86 -30.33 12.89
N SER A 420 19.37 -31.45 13.43
CA SER A 420 19.39 -31.73 14.88
C SER A 420 20.19 -30.67 15.66
N GLU A 421 21.35 -30.24 15.14
CA GLU A 421 22.17 -29.19 15.73
C GLU A 421 21.42 -27.86 15.84
N LEU A 422 20.70 -27.46 14.79
CA LEU A 422 19.91 -26.22 14.78
C LEU A 422 18.78 -26.25 15.83
N LEU A 423 18.14 -27.40 16.00
CA LEU A 423 17.11 -27.61 17.03
C LEU A 423 17.72 -27.59 18.43
N ALA A 424 18.85 -28.25 18.65
CA ALA A 424 19.56 -28.25 19.92
C ALA A 424 20.00 -26.83 20.33
N ASP A 425 20.58 -26.07 19.41
CA ASP A 425 20.93 -24.66 19.61
C ASP A 425 19.71 -23.81 19.98
N ARG A 426 18.55 -24.12 19.39
CA ARG A 426 17.30 -23.42 19.69
C ARG A 426 16.76 -23.76 21.08
N ARG A 427 16.83 -25.03 21.50
CA ARG A 427 16.45 -25.46 22.85
C ARG A 427 17.35 -24.83 23.91
N ALA A 428 18.66 -24.79 23.66
CA ALA A 428 19.64 -24.17 24.55
C ALA A 428 19.42 -22.67 24.74
N ARG A 429 18.95 -21.96 23.71
CA ARG A 429 18.67 -20.51 23.80
C ARG A 429 17.41 -20.14 24.59
N GLY A 430 16.50 -21.09 24.82
CA GLY A 430 15.25 -20.88 25.56
C GLY A 430 14.29 -19.86 24.93
N PRO A 431 13.08 -19.69 25.49
CA PRO A 431 12.13 -18.69 25.00
C PRO A 431 12.65 -17.27 25.26
N VAL A 432 12.70 -16.45 24.20
CA VAL A 432 13.05 -15.04 24.30
C VAL A 432 12.07 -14.35 25.26
N LYS A 433 12.53 -13.97 26.46
CA LYS A 433 11.74 -13.14 27.38
C LYS A 433 11.43 -11.83 26.66
N LYS A 434 10.16 -11.66 26.27
CA LYS A 434 9.65 -10.35 25.85
C LYS A 434 9.90 -9.38 27.00
N ALA A 435 10.69 -8.33 26.74
CA ALA A 435 10.72 -7.18 27.63
C ALA A 435 9.27 -6.71 27.82
N ALA A 436 8.79 -6.74 29.07
CA ALA A 436 7.44 -6.32 29.39
C ALA A 436 7.28 -4.87 28.95
N LYS A 437 6.34 -4.65 28.03
CA LYS A 437 5.94 -3.33 27.55
C LYS A 437 5.40 -2.57 28.76
N LYS A 438 6.17 -1.60 29.29
CA LYS A 438 5.65 -0.65 30.30
C LYS A 438 4.42 0.03 29.71
N THR A 439 3.26 -0.25 30.30
CA THR A 439 2.02 0.48 30.03
C THR A 439 2.21 1.93 30.49
N PRO A 440 1.79 2.94 29.71
CA PRO A 440 1.78 4.31 30.18
C PRO A 440 0.82 4.41 31.36
N ALA A 441 1.28 4.96 32.49
CA ALA A 441 0.44 5.26 33.63
C ALA A 441 -0.73 6.15 33.20
N LYS A 442 -1.94 5.71 33.53
CA LYS A 442 -3.19 6.43 33.28
C LYS A 442 -3.13 7.75 34.07
N LYS A 443 -2.91 8.87 33.37
CA LYS A 443 -3.03 10.21 33.97
C LYS A 443 -4.46 10.37 34.51
N ALA A 444 -4.59 10.57 35.82
CA ALA A 444 -5.84 10.93 36.45
C ALA A 444 -6.40 12.22 35.80
N ALA A 445 -7.67 12.18 35.42
CA ALA A 445 -8.36 13.33 34.86
C ALA A 445 -8.37 14.48 35.87
N LYS A 446 -7.79 15.63 35.50
CA LYS A 446 -7.94 16.87 36.26
C LYS A 446 -9.40 17.30 36.18
N LYS A 447 -10.04 17.37 37.35
CA LYS A 447 -11.38 17.91 37.58
C LYS A 447 -11.41 19.38 37.12
N ALA A 448 -12.33 19.72 36.22
CA ALA A 448 -12.57 21.10 35.82
C ALA A 448 -13.19 21.89 36.99
N PRO A 449 -12.78 23.15 37.24
CA PRO A 449 -13.37 23.97 38.29
C PRO A 449 -14.79 24.42 37.91
N ALA A 450 -15.71 24.30 38.87
CA ALA A 450 -17.11 24.65 38.75
C ALA A 450 -17.31 26.16 38.53
N LYS A 451 -18.12 26.52 37.52
CA LYS A 451 -18.63 27.89 37.32
C LYS A 451 -19.59 28.24 38.47
N LYS A 452 -19.21 29.21 39.30
CA LYS A 452 -20.09 29.86 40.28
C LYS A 452 -21.09 30.74 39.52
N ALA A 453 -22.38 30.47 39.70
CA ALA A 453 -23.47 31.34 39.27
C ALA A 453 -23.54 32.58 40.18
N ALA A 454 -23.46 33.77 39.59
CA ALA A 454 -23.64 35.04 40.31
C ALA A 454 -25.14 35.36 40.39
N LYS A 455 -25.67 35.42 41.63
CA LYS A 455 -26.99 35.95 41.96
C LYS A 455 -26.98 37.48 41.79
N LYS A 456 -27.87 38.00 40.95
CA LYS A 456 -28.20 39.43 40.85
C LYS A 456 -29.28 39.72 41.88
N ALA A 457 -28.95 40.47 42.94
CA ALA A 457 -29.92 41.05 43.87
C ALA A 457 -30.03 42.54 43.59
N ALA A 458 -31.26 42.99 43.32
CA ALA A 458 -31.62 44.39 43.18
C ALA A 458 -31.55 45.11 44.54
N LYS A 459 -31.18 46.39 44.54
CA LYS A 459 -31.70 47.34 45.53
C LYS A 459 -31.85 48.72 44.90
N LYS A 460 -33.08 49.23 45.00
CA LYS A 460 -33.43 50.66 45.13
C LYS A 460 -32.40 51.30 46.07
N SER A 461 -31.82 52.45 45.78
CA SER A 461 -32.40 53.75 45.42
C SER A 461 -31.34 54.61 44.75
#